data_AF-A0A7V3U1M6-F1
#
_entry.id   AF-A0A7V3U1M6-F1
#
_cell.length_a   1.000
_cell.length_b   1.000
_cell.length_c   1.000
_cell.angle_alpha   90.00
_cell.angle_beta   90.00
_cell.angle_gamma   90.00
#
_symmetry.space_group_name_H-M   'P 1'
#
loop_
_entity.id
_entity.type
_entity.pdbx_description
1 polymer ?
#
loop_
_entity_poly.entity_id
_entity_poly.type
_entity_poly.pdbx_seq_one_letter_code
_entity_poly.pdbx_strand_id
1 'polypeptide(L)'
;MNFASKITRTPIPHNPERGAEVAAVFAGAPKPLQNLIEGAAGCSPYLSAVMAQQAEWLSGAFDDPAAALQTQYEALKQAPLDQLKPLLRQAKARIAALTALADLGGVWPLEQVTGTLTEFADLAVEVSLKALVAAEIKRGKLPGMGPDDVDTAGGMVVLAMGKMGAGELNYSSDIDLICLF
;
A
#
# COMPACT_ATOMS: atom_id res chain seq x y z
N MET A 1 20.54 -6.55 4.15
CA MET A 1 20.94 -6.02 2.82
C MET A 1 20.02 -4.86 2.51
N ASN A 2 20.57 -3.67 2.28
CA ASN A 2 19.85 -2.39 2.08
C ASN A 2 19.17 -2.34 0.68
N PHE A 3 17.98 -1.75 0.57
CA PHE A 3 17.25 -1.56 -0.70
C PHE A 3 18.10 -0.95 -1.82
N ALA A 4 18.89 0.09 -1.50
CA ALA A 4 19.74 0.80 -2.46
C ALA A 4 20.80 -0.10 -3.11
N SER A 5 21.31 -1.12 -2.41
CA SER A 5 22.31 -2.04 -2.98
C SER A 5 21.71 -3.05 -3.95
N LYS A 6 20.38 -3.17 -4.01
CA LYS A 6 19.66 -4.07 -4.91
C LYS A 6 19.13 -3.37 -6.16
N ILE A 7 19.28 -2.06 -6.27
CA ILE A 7 18.84 -1.31 -7.46
C ILE A 7 19.71 -1.72 -8.64
N THR A 8 19.07 -2.19 -9.71
CA THR A 8 19.73 -2.66 -10.93
C THR A 8 19.50 -1.74 -12.12
N ARG A 9 18.48 -0.89 -12.06
CA ARG A 9 18.09 0.03 -13.13
C ARG A 9 17.39 1.26 -12.57
N THR A 10 17.39 2.34 -13.33
CA THR A 10 16.71 3.59 -12.98
C THR A 10 16.03 4.17 -14.21
N PRO A 11 14.80 4.69 -14.11
CA PRO A 11 14.15 5.39 -15.23
C PRO A 11 14.93 6.65 -15.63
N ILE A 12 14.85 7.03 -16.90
CA ILE A 12 15.33 8.33 -17.38
C ILE A 12 14.20 9.33 -17.17
N PRO A 13 14.38 10.42 -16.40
CA PRO A 13 13.29 11.34 -16.09
C PRO A 13 12.79 12.06 -17.34
N HIS A 14 11.48 11.95 -17.62
CA HIS A 14 10.84 12.72 -18.69
C HIS A 14 10.77 14.22 -18.37
N ASN A 15 10.50 14.55 -17.11
CA ASN A 15 10.60 15.90 -16.56
C ASN A 15 11.71 15.93 -15.49
N PRO A 16 12.94 16.34 -15.84
CA PRO A 16 14.08 16.35 -14.92
C PRO A 16 13.90 17.29 -13.72
N GLU A 17 13.25 18.45 -13.92
CA GLU A 17 13.04 19.43 -12.85
C GLU A 17 12.17 18.85 -11.72
N ARG A 18 11.02 18.23 -12.07
CA ARG A 18 10.16 17.55 -11.10
C ARG A 18 10.88 16.39 -10.41
N GLY A 19 11.68 15.65 -11.16
CA GLY A 19 12.48 14.56 -10.61
C GLY A 19 13.46 15.08 -9.54
N ALA A 20 14.20 16.13 -9.87
CA ALA A 20 15.19 16.73 -9.00
C ALA A 20 14.57 17.34 -7.73
N GLU A 21 13.40 17.99 -7.84
CA GLU A 21 12.65 18.53 -6.70
C GLU A 21 12.32 17.44 -5.67
N VAL A 22 11.81 16.30 -6.13
CA VAL A 22 11.45 15.19 -5.23
C VAL A 22 12.71 14.52 -4.69
N ALA A 23 13.73 14.30 -5.52
CA ALA A 23 15.00 13.72 -5.08
C ALA A 23 15.70 14.56 -4.00
N ALA A 24 15.56 15.89 -4.03
CA ALA A 24 16.08 16.79 -3.01
C ALA A 24 15.47 16.54 -1.62
N VAL A 25 14.20 16.10 -1.54
CA VAL A 25 13.56 15.68 -0.28
C VAL A 25 14.29 14.47 0.34
N PHE A 26 14.91 13.63 -0.50
CA PHE A 26 15.67 12.45 -0.10
C PHE A 26 17.19 12.68 -0.14
N ALA A 27 17.67 13.91 0.07
CA ALA A 27 19.10 14.23 -0.02
C ALA A 27 20.01 13.40 0.91
N GLY A 28 19.48 12.86 2.02
CA GLY A 28 20.21 11.95 2.92
C GLY A 28 20.28 10.49 2.45
N ALA A 29 19.54 10.12 1.41
CA ALA A 29 19.53 8.76 0.88
C ALA A 29 20.80 8.44 0.05
N PRO A 30 21.19 7.17 -0.10
CA PRO A 30 22.28 6.79 -1.01
C PRO A 30 22.03 7.24 -2.46
N LYS A 31 23.09 7.60 -3.18
CA LYS A 31 22.98 8.13 -4.56
C LYS A 31 22.19 7.25 -5.53
N PRO A 32 22.30 5.89 -5.52
CA PRO A 32 21.46 5.04 -6.37
C PRO A 32 19.96 5.22 -6.12
N LEU A 33 19.57 5.40 -4.86
CA LEU A 33 18.17 5.61 -4.49
C LEU A 33 17.70 7.02 -4.89
N GLN A 34 18.53 8.04 -4.73
CA GLN A 34 18.20 9.38 -5.22
C GLN A 34 17.97 9.39 -6.74
N ASN A 35 18.84 8.72 -7.51
CA ASN A 35 18.70 8.64 -8.96
C ASN A 35 17.42 7.89 -9.39
N LEU A 36 17.06 6.84 -8.65
CA LEU A 36 15.81 6.10 -8.88
C LEU A 36 14.58 6.99 -8.60
N ILE A 37 14.59 7.73 -7.49
CA ILE A 37 13.51 8.65 -7.13
C ILE A 37 13.39 9.76 -8.17
N GLU A 38 14.51 10.36 -8.59
CA GLU A 38 14.55 11.39 -9.62
C GLU A 38 13.92 10.87 -10.93
N GLY A 39 14.36 9.70 -11.40
CA GLY A 39 13.82 9.06 -12.60
C GLY A 39 12.32 8.76 -12.49
N ALA A 40 11.89 8.14 -11.39
CA ALA A 40 10.49 7.76 -11.20
C ALA A 40 9.56 8.97 -11.08
N ALA A 41 9.93 9.96 -10.26
CA ALA A 41 9.16 11.18 -10.06
C ALA A 41 9.13 12.05 -11.33
N GLY A 42 10.23 12.10 -12.08
CA GLY A 42 10.28 12.80 -13.36
C GLY A 42 9.37 12.19 -14.44
N CYS A 43 9.08 10.89 -14.35
CA CYS A 43 8.21 10.18 -15.30
C CYS A 43 6.73 10.16 -14.90
N SER A 44 6.38 10.37 -13.63
CA SER A 44 5.00 10.25 -13.14
C SER A 44 4.64 11.36 -12.16
N PRO A 45 3.71 12.27 -12.52
CA PRO A 45 3.18 13.27 -11.59
C PRO A 45 2.57 12.65 -10.33
N TYR A 46 1.91 11.49 -10.46
CA TYR A 46 1.35 10.75 -9.34
C TYR A 46 2.44 10.28 -8.37
N LEU A 47 3.49 9.63 -8.89
CA LEU A 47 4.59 9.15 -8.05
C LEU A 47 5.36 10.31 -7.42
N SER A 48 5.59 11.40 -8.15
CA SER A 48 6.17 12.62 -7.60
C SER A 48 5.40 13.14 -6.37
N ALA A 49 4.07 13.29 -6.50
CA ALA A 49 3.24 13.78 -5.40
C ALA A 49 3.26 12.82 -4.19
N VAL A 50 3.09 11.52 -4.44
CA VAL A 50 3.03 10.53 -3.35
C VAL A 50 4.38 10.37 -2.66
N MET A 51 5.49 10.33 -3.41
CA MET A 51 6.84 10.24 -2.84
C MET A 51 7.15 11.44 -1.96
N ALA A 52 6.83 12.65 -2.41
CA ALA A 52 7.03 13.86 -1.61
C ALA A 52 6.16 13.85 -0.33
N GLN A 53 4.90 13.45 -0.43
CA GLN A 53 3.98 13.41 0.72
C GLN A 53 4.33 12.32 1.74
N GLN A 54 4.94 11.21 1.30
CA GLN A 54 5.27 10.07 2.15
C GLN A 54 6.78 9.93 2.39
N ALA A 55 7.56 11.00 2.17
CA ALA A 55 9.02 10.94 2.19
C ALA A 55 9.58 10.41 3.52
N GLU A 56 9.07 10.90 4.65
CA GLU A 56 9.49 10.45 5.98
C GLU A 56 9.30 8.93 6.17
N TRP A 57 8.12 8.42 5.81
CA TRP A 57 7.84 6.99 5.91
C TRP A 57 8.70 6.17 4.93
N LEU A 58 8.85 6.65 3.69
CA LEU A 58 9.65 5.98 2.66
C LEU A 58 11.12 5.89 3.06
N SER A 59 11.69 6.95 3.62
CA SER A 59 13.07 6.98 4.09
C SER A 59 13.38 5.85 5.07
N GLY A 60 12.49 5.57 6.02
CA GLY A 60 12.63 4.42 6.92
C GLY A 60 12.28 3.08 6.25
N ALA A 61 11.31 3.06 5.34
CA ALA A 61 10.90 1.84 4.65
C ALA A 61 11.98 1.24 3.74
N PHE A 62 12.94 2.03 3.24
CA PHE A 62 14.04 1.50 2.42
C PHE A 62 15.06 0.68 3.20
N ASP A 63 15.14 0.82 4.53
CA ASP A 63 16.07 0.03 5.34
C ASP A 63 15.58 -1.42 5.46
N ASP A 64 14.28 -1.59 5.72
CA ASP A 64 13.60 -2.88 5.74
C ASP A 64 12.17 -2.76 5.19
N PRO A 65 11.98 -2.95 3.87
CA PRO A 65 10.67 -2.85 3.23
C PRO A 65 9.65 -3.84 3.79
N ALA A 66 10.08 -5.05 4.17
CA ALA A 66 9.17 -6.07 4.66
C ALA A 66 8.67 -5.70 6.06
N ALA A 67 9.55 -5.26 6.96
CA ALA A 67 9.16 -4.78 8.28
C ALA A 67 8.27 -3.53 8.20
N ALA A 68 8.54 -2.62 7.27
CA ALA A 68 7.73 -1.43 7.06
C ALA A 68 6.30 -1.77 6.60
N LEU A 69 6.16 -2.71 5.65
CA LEU A 69 4.85 -3.22 5.23
C LEU A 69 4.11 -3.88 6.38
N GLN A 70 4.78 -4.77 7.13
CA GLN A 70 4.17 -5.46 8.26
C GLN A 70 3.67 -4.47 9.33
N THR A 71 4.48 -3.46 9.66
CA THR A 71 4.10 -2.41 10.61
C THR A 71 2.87 -1.64 10.12
N GLN A 72 2.82 -1.32 8.82
CA GLN A 72 1.67 -0.66 8.21
C GLN A 72 0.42 -1.54 8.29
N TYR A 73 0.53 -2.85 8.06
CA TYR A 73 -0.57 -3.81 8.12
C TYR A 73 -1.13 -3.95 9.54
N GLU A 74 -0.27 -4.10 10.54
CA GLU A 74 -0.71 -4.19 11.94
C GLU A 74 -1.40 -2.91 12.42
N ALA A 75 -0.91 -1.74 11.99
CA ALA A 75 -1.56 -0.47 12.29
C ALA A 75 -2.99 -0.38 11.70
N LEU A 76 -3.23 -0.94 10.51
CA LEU A 76 -4.55 -0.96 9.89
C LEU A 76 -5.51 -1.92 10.59
N LYS A 77 -5.03 -3.09 11.04
CA LYS A 77 -5.84 -4.06 11.80
C LYS A 77 -6.36 -3.48 13.12
N GLN A 78 -5.61 -2.55 13.72
CA GLN A 78 -5.96 -1.90 14.99
C GLN A 78 -6.65 -0.54 14.80
N ALA A 79 -6.87 -0.09 13.57
CA ALA A 79 -7.40 1.23 13.30
C ALA A 79 -8.89 1.34 13.72
N PRO A 80 -9.27 2.38 14.47
CA PRO A 80 -10.68 2.62 14.79
C PRO A 80 -11.44 3.07 13.54
N LEU A 81 -12.74 2.75 13.47
CA LEU A 81 -13.57 2.97 12.27
C LEU A 81 -13.55 4.41 11.75
N ASP A 82 -13.53 5.40 12.64
CA ASP A 82 -13.52 6.83 12.30
C ASP A 82 -12.19 7.28 11.65
N GLN A 83 -11.09 6.57 11.91
CA GLN A 83 -9.77 6.83 11.33
C GLN A 83 -9.41 5.85 10.20
N LEU A 84 -10.17 4.77 10.04
CA LEU A 84 -9.83 3.70 9.11
C LEU A 84 -9.71 4.19 7.66
N LYS A 85 -10.67 5.01 7.20
CA LYS A 85 -10.66 5.56 5.83
C LYS A 85 -9.40 6.39 5.51
N PRO A 86 -9.02 7.42 6.28
CA PRO A 86 -7.80 8.16 6.00
C PRO A 86 -6.53 7.30 6.14
N LEU A 87 -6.48 6.37 7.09
CA LEU A 87 -5.34 5.46 7.26
C LEU A 87 -5.17 4.51 6.07
N LEU A 88 -6.25 3.94 5.54
CA LEU A 88 -6.22 3.12 4.32
C LEU A 88 -5.74 3.92 3.11
N ARG A 89 -6.15 5.20 2.99
CA ARG A 89 -5.68 6.07 1.89
C ARG A 89 -4.19 6.36 1.99
N GLN A 90 -3.69 6.63 3.19
CA GLN A 90 -2.27 6.83 3.43
C GLN A 90 -1.48 5.54 3.16
N ALA A 91 -1.97 4.39 3.64
CA ALA A 91 -1.35 3.09 3.40
C ALA A 91 -1.26 2.79 1.90
N LYS A 92 -2.34 3.01 1.15
CA LYS A 92 -2.35 2.86 -0.32
C LYS A 92 -1.25 3.68 -0.97
N ALA A 93 -1.11 4.94 -0.57
CA ALA A 93 -0.10 5.85 -1.13
C ALA A 93 1.33 5.35 -0.82
N ARG A 94 1.59 5.01 0.44
CA ARG A 94 2.88 4.45 0.90
C ARG A 94 3.28 3.19 0.15
N ILE A 95 2.36 2.22 0.11
CA ILE A 95 2.59 0.92 -0.52
C ILE A 95 2.79 1.09 -2.02
N ALA A 96 1.97 1.90 -2.69
CA ALA A 96 2.12 2.17 -4.11
C ALA A 96 3.46 2.82 -4.46
N ALA A 97 3.96 3.76 -3.65
CA ALA A 97 5.27 4.37 -3.89
C ALA A 97 6.43 3.39 -3.64
N LEU A 98 6.37 2.62 -2.56
CA LEU A 98 7.40 1.62 -2.25
C LEU A 98 7.45 0.54 -3.33
N THR A 99 6.32 -0.04 -3.72
CA THR A 99 6.25 -1.07 -4.76
C THR A 99 6.68 -0.52 -6.11
N ALA A 100 6.28 0.71 -6.47
CA ALA A 100 6.70 1.36 -7.72
C ALA A 100 8.22 1.57 -7.77
N LEU A 101 8.84 2.02 -6.67
CA LEU A 101 10.30 2.16 -6.62
C LEU A 101 10.97 0.80 -6.68
N ALA A 102 10.43 -0.21 -6.01
CA ALA A 102 11.01 -1.55 -6.05
C ALA A 102 10.94 -2.18 -7.46
N ASP A 103 9.83 -2.00 -8.16
CA ASP A 103 9.61 -2.45 -9.55
C ASP A 103 10.53 -1.71 -10.54
N LEU A 104 10.44 -0.37 -10.55
CA LEU A 104 11.23 0.49 -11.43
C LEU A 104 12.73 0.35 -11.16
N GLY A 105 13.12 0.13 -9.91
CA GLY A 105 14.50 -0.11 -9.48
C GLY A 105 15.02 -1.50 -9.82
N GLY A 106 14.14 -2.43 -10.22
CA GLY A 106 14.49 -3.85 -10.39
C GLY A 106 14.90 -4.54 -9.09
N VAL A 107 14.39 -4.04 -7.95
CA VAL A 107 14.65 -4.56 -6.60
C VAL A 107 13.74 -5.75 -6.31
N TRP A 108 12.49 -5.70 -6.77
CA TRP A 108 11.51 -6.77 -6.62
C TRP A 108 11.15 -7.39 -7.97
N PRO A 109 10.92 -8.71 -8.04
CA PRO A 109 10.29 -9.35 -9.18
C PRO A 109 8.81 -8.93 -9.27
N LEU A 110 8.21 -9.09 -10.45
CA LEU A 110 6.83 -8.67 -10.73
C LEU A 110 5.83 -9.34 -9.77
N GLU A 111 6.03 -10.62 -9.48
CA GLU A 111 5.17 -11.42 -8.61
C GLU A 111 5.13 -10.86 -7.18
N GLN A 112 6.26 -10.34 -6.69
CA GLN A 112 6.31 -9.70 -5.38
C GLN A 112 5.59 -8.35 -5.38
N VAL A 113 5.70 -7.58 -6.46
CA VAL A 113 5.00 -6.30 -6.63
C VAL A 113 3.48 -6.51 -6.65
N THR A 114 2.98 -7.42 -7.49
CA THR A 114 1.54 -7.69 -7.60
C THR A 114 0.99 -8.40 -6.37
N GLY A 115 1.78 -9.29 -5.77
CA GLY A 115 1.45 -9.93 -4.49
C GLY A 115 1.27 -8.90 -3.38
N THR A 116 2.22 -7.99 -3.20
CA THR A 116 2.13 -6.91 -2.19
C THR A 116 0.89 -6.03 -2.40
N LEU A 117 0.58 -5.68 -3.65
CA LEU A 117 -0.61 -4.89 -3.96
C LEU A 117 -1.91 -5.66 -3.66
N THR A 118 -1.93 -6.96 -3.95
CA THR A 118 -3.07 -7.85 -3.68
C THR A 118 -3.27 -8.04 -2.19
N GLU A 119 -2.22 -8.34 -1.44
CA GLU A 119 -2.25 -8.50 0.02
C GLU A 119 -2.77 -7.25 0.71
N PHE A 120 -2.34 -6.07 0.27
CA PHE A 120 -2.87 -4.82 0.79
C PHE A 120 -4.37 -4.64 0.48
N ALA A 121 -4.80 -4.98 -0.73
CA ALA A 121 -6.21 -4.89 -1.10
C ALA A 121 -7.08 -5.86 -0.27
N ASP A 122 -6.60 -7.08 -0.04
CA ASP A 122 -7.26 -8.09 0.78
C ASP A 122 -7.40 -7.62 2.23
N LEU A 123 -6.29 -7.16 2.82
CA LEU A 123 -6.29 -6.58 4.16
C LEU A 123 -7.25 -5.39 4.26
N ALA A 124 -7.25 -4.49 3.27
CA ALA A 124 -8.13 -3.32 3.25
C ALA A 124 -9.60 -3.71 3.26
N VAL A 125 -9.99 -4.77 2.54
CA VAL A 125 -11.34 -5.33 2.56
C VAL A 125 -11.64 -5.93 3.93
N GLU A 126 -10.75 -6.77 4.46
CA GLU A 126 -10.93 -7.45 5.75
C GLU A 126 -11.16 -6.44 6.89
N VAL A 127 -10.26 -5.46 7.07
CA VAL A 127 -10.36 -4.50 8.17
C VAL A 127 -11.58 -3.61 8.02
N SER A 128 -11.96 -3.26 6.79
CA SER A 128 -13.16 -2.45 6.53
C SER A 128 -14.42 -3.23 6.88
N LEU A 129 -14.49 -4.50 6.48
CA LEU A 129 -15.63 -5.36 6.74
C LEU A 129 -15.82 -5.56 8.25
N LYS A 130 -14.76 -5.97 8.97
CA LYS A 130 -14.81 -6.18 10.42
C LYS A 130 -15.20 -4.91 11.18
N ALA A 131 -14.62 -3.76 10.83
CA ALA A 131 -14.92 -2.50 11.50
C ALA A 131 -16.37 -2.04 11.27
N LEU A 132 -16.91 -2.23 10.06
CA LEU A 132 -18.29 -1.86 9.73
C LEU A 132 -19.29 -2.80 10.42
N VAL A 133 -19.04 -4.11 10.40
CA VAL A 133 -19.87 -5.10 11.12
C VAL A 133 -19.87 -4.81 12.61
N ALA A 134 -18.71 -4.56 13.22
CA ALA A 134 -18.61 -4.20 14.64
C ALA A 134 -19.46 -2.97 15.00
N ALA A 135 -19.50 -1.96 14.11
CA ALA A 135 -20.32 -0.77 14.32
C ALA A 135 -21.83 -1.08 14.27
N GLU A 136 -22.27 -1.94 13.37
CA GLU A 136 -23.67 -2.34 13.26
C GLU A 136 -24.12 -3.27 14.41
N ILE A 137 -23.24 -4.16 14.88
CA ILE A 137 -23.45 -4.93 16.13
C ILE A 137 -23.63 -3.98 17.31
N LYS A 138 -22.73 -3.00 17.48
CA LYS A 138 -22.81 -2.01 18.56
C LYS A 138 -24.10 -1.17 18.52
N ARG A 139 -24.65 -0.94 17.32
CA ARG A 139 -25.93 -0.23 17.13
C ARG A 139 -27.16 -1.13 17.35
N GLY A 140 -26.98 -2.42 17.60
CA GLY A 140 -28.06 -3.40 17.72
C GLY A 140 -28.77 -3.65 16.39
N LYS A 141 -28.09 -3.43 15.26
CA LYS A 141 -28.66 -3.60 13.91
C LYS A 141 -28.50 -5.01 13.35
N LEU A 142 -27.75 -5.86 14.03
CA LEU A 142 -27.55 -7.27 13.71
C LEU A 142 -28.06 -8.14 14.89
N PRO A 143 -29.36 -8.49 14.91
CA PRO A 143 -29.94 -9.27 16.00
C PRO A 143 -29.28 -10.65 16.13
N GLY A 144 -28.99 -11.05 17.37
CA GLY A 144 -28.36 -12.34 17.66
C GLY A 144 -26.83 -12.35 17.52
N MET A 145 -26.22 -11.24 17.11
CA MET A 145 -24.76 -11.09 17.05
C MET A 145 -24.24 -10.25 18.22
N GLY A 146 -23.04 -10.59 18.70
CA GLY A 146 -22.31 -9.91 19.76
C GLY A 146 -20.85 -9.62 19.39
N PRO A 147 -20.04 -9.10 20.35
CA PRO A 147 -18.64 -8.76 20.09
C PRO A 147 -17.80 -9.90 19.53
N ASP A 148 -18.09 -11.14 19.92
CA ASP A 148 -17.35 -12.34 19.48
C ASP A 148 -17.57 -12.65 17.98
N ASP A 149 -18.63 -12.12 17.37
CA ASP A 149 -18.94 -12.29 15.95
C ASP A 149 -18.18 -11.31 15.04
N VAL A 150 -17.47 -10.32 15.61
CA VAL A 150 -16.71 -9.32 14.82
C VAL A 150 -15.56 -9.96 14.05
N ASP A 151 -14.87 -10.93 14.66
CA ASP A 151 -13.68 -11.55 14.06
C ASP A 151 -13.99 -12.32 12.77
N THR A 152 -15.22 -12.83 12.65
CA THR A 152 -15.74 -13.51 11.47
C THR A 152 -16.61 -12.59 10.59
N ALA A 153 -16.63 -11.28 10.90
CA ALA A 153 -17.50 -10.30 10.26
C ALA A 153 -18.98 -10.74 10.22
N GLY A 154 -19.47 -11.37 11.29
CA GLY A 154 -20.85 -11.87 11.37
C GLY A 154 -21.16 -12.97 10.36
N GLY A 155 -20.15 -13.71 9.90
CA GLY A 155 -20.29 -14.74 8.87
C GLY A 155 -20.31 -14.23 7.43
N MET A 156 -20.10 -12.93 7.20
CA MET A 156 -19.99 -12.38 5.85
C MET A 156 -18.76 -12.93 5.13
N VAL A 157 -18.95 -13.32 3.87
CA VAL A 157 -17.88 -13.80 2.99
C VAL A 157 -17.73 -12.84 1.81
N VAL A 158 -16.50 -12.44 1.52
CA VAL A 158 -16.19 -11.62 0.33
C VAL A 158 -15.30 -12.42 -0.59
N LEU A 159 -15.76 -12.64 -1.82
CA LEU A 159 -15.00 -13.29 -2.87
C LEU A 159 -14.35 -12.23 -3.76
N ALA A 160 -13.02 -12.23 -3.79
CA ALA A 160 -12.24 -11.43 -4.71
C ALA A 160 -12.27 -12.06 -6.11
N MET A 161 -12.66 -11.27 -7.10
CA MET A 161 -12.73 -11.66 -8.50
C MET A 161 -11.61 -10.99 -9.31
N GLY A 162 -11.51 -11.33 -10.59
CA GLY A 162 -10.56 -10.70 -11.51
C GLY A 162 -9.10 -10.82 -11.04
N LYS A 163 -8.34 -9.72 -11.19
CA LYS A 163 -6.91 -9.70 -10.86
C LYS A 163 -6.61 -9.87 -9.38
N MET A 164 -7.47 -9.34 -8.51
CA MET A 164 -7.33 -9.55 -7.08
C MET A 164 -7.49 -11.04 -6.74
N GLY A 165 -8.55 -11.67 -7.27
CA GLY A 165 -8.78 -13.11 -7.10
C GLY A 165 -7.68 -14.00 -7.68
N ALA A 166 -6.96 -13.51 -8.70
CA ALA A 166 -5.83 -14.19 -9.32
C ALA A 166 -4.46 -13.90 -8.68
N GLY A 167 -4.39 -13.00 -7.67
CA GLY A 167 -3.11 -12.67 -7.01
C GLY A 167 -2.20 -11.72 -7.79
N GLU A 168 -2.72 -11.07 -8.84
CA GLU A 168 -1.95 -10.28 -9.80
C GLU A 168 -2.42 -8.82 -9.90
N LEU A 169 -2.87 -8.26 -8.78
CA LEU A 169 -3.35 -6.87 -8.76
C LEU A 169 -2.26 -5.88 -9.19
N ASN A 170 -2.66 -4.86 -9.96
CA ASN A 170 -1.76 -3.79 -10.41
C ASN A 170 -2.15 -2.42 -9.82
N TYR A 171 -1.32 -1.40 -10.05
CA TYR A 171 -1.44 -0.07 -9.41
C TYR A 171 -2.77 0.65 -9.62
N SER A 172 -3.47 0.38 -10.72
CA SER A 172 -4.69 1.10 -11.11
C SER A 172 -5.88 0.18 -11.34
N SER A 173 -5.82 -1.08 -10.90
CA SER A 173 -6.94 -2.01 -11.04
C SER A 173 -8.01 -1.69 -10.02
N ASP A 174 -9.26 -1.83 -10.44
CA ASP A 174 -10.38 -1.94 -9.53
C ASP A 174 -10.33 -3.29 -8.79
N ILE A 175 -10.99 -3.37 -7.65
CA ILE A 175 -11.22 -4.63 -6.94
C ILE A 175 -12.66 -5.07 -7.19
N ASP A 176 -12.80 -6.24 -7.80
CA ASP A 176 -14.10 -6.83 -8.12
C ASP A 176 -14.50 -7.77 -6.97
N LEU A 177 -15.58 -7.45 -6.26
CA LEU A 177 -15.97 -8.16 -5.04
C LEU A 177 -17.40 -8.71 -5.16
N ILE A 178 -17.59 -9.97 -4.73
CA ILE A 178 -18.91 -10.56 -4.50
C ILE A 178 -19.07 -10.77 -2.99
N CYS A 179 -20.09 -10.16 -2.39
CA CYS A 179 -20.39 -10.30 -0.97
C CYS A 179 -21.53 -11.30 -0.74
N LEU A 180 -21.32 -12.24 0.18
CA LEU A 180 -22.26 -13.28 0.58
C LEU A 180 -22.49 -13.20 2.10
N PHE A 181 -23.70 -13.53 2.55
CA PHE A 181 -24.12 -13.46 3.96
C PHE A 181 -25.29 -14.41 4.23
#